data_AF-A0A0G4ECD8-F1
#
_entry.id   AF-A0A0G4ECD8-F1
#
_cell.length_a   1.000
_cell.length_b   1.000
_cell.length_c   1.000
_cell.angle_alpha   90.00
_cell.angle_beta   90.00
_cell.angle_gamma   90.00
#
_symmetry.space_group_name_H-M   'P 1'
#
loop_
_entity.id
_entity.type
_entity.pdbx_description
1 polymer ?
#
loop_
_entity_poly.entity_id
_entity_poly.type
_entity_poly.pdbx_seq_one_letter_code
_entity_poly.pdbx_strand_id
1 'polypeptide(L)'
;MFFLVTLDDLVTVEPGDLGKSHVDRLIAAIQTRYVDRIIPDVGLVIAFYDFLRMGDAPIFPGNGSVHFNCRFRLVAFRPFKGEILTGRLVRSAPEGLTVSLGFFEDIRIPCTLLREPSEYDDVDKVWFWRYGEHSLYLDLLQNIRFKVEEVQFHKQDGGQHPVALSTSRRLPPMTIIGSINSDGLGLESWWQTE
;
A
#
# COMPACT_ATOMS: atom_id res chain seq x y z
N MET A 1 -7.77 -8.23 0.91
CA MET A 1 -7.31 -6.86 1.19
C MET A 1 -6.44 -6.77 2.45
N PHE A 2 -6.96 -7.06 3.65
CA PHE A 2 -6.17 -7.03 4.91
C PHE A 2 -5.98 -8.43 5.50
N PHE A 3 -4.84 -8.67 6.15
CA PHE A 3 -4.60 -9.90 6.90
C PHE A 3 -3.69 -9.67 8.11
N LEU A 4 -3.67 -10.66 9.00
CA LEU A 4 -2.81 -10.67 10.17
C LEU A 4 -1.45 -11.28 9.84
N VAL A 5 -0.40 -10.58 10.21
CA VAL A 5 0.99 -11.02 10.07
C VAL A 5 1.55 -11.25 11.45
N THR A 6 2.09 -12.43 11.71
CA THR A 6 2.81 -12.72 12.95
C THR A 6 4.30 -12.43 12.76
N LEU A 7 4.86 -11.62 13.64
CA LEU A 7 6.30 -11.34 13.70
C LEU A 7 6.85 -11.69 15.08
N ASP A 8 8.10 -12.13 15.08
CA ASP A 8 8.93 -12.33 16.26
C ASP A 8 10.06 -11.27 16.19
N ASP A 9 10.10 -10.36 17.16
CA ASP A 9 11.05 -9.24 17.17
C ASP A 9 11.48 -8.85 18.59
N LEU A 10 12.69 -8.33 18.70
CA LEU A 10 13.26 -7.83 19.95
C LEU A 10 12.93 -6.33 20.07
N VAL A 11 12.11 -5.98 21.05
CA VAL A 11 11.64 -4.61 21.28
C VAL A 11 12.28 -4.06 22.55
N THR A 12 12.97 -2.93 22.42
CA THR A 12 13.70 -2.30 23.53
C THR A 12 12.84 -1.28 24.24
N VAL A 13 12.87 -1.31 25.57
CA VAL A 13 12.31 -0.27 26.45
C VAL A 13 13.46 0.43 27.17
N GLU A 14 13.51 1.75 27.01
CA GLU A 14 14.55 2.57 27.60
C GLU A 14 14.39 2.74 29.12
N PRO A 15 15.49 2.93 29.90
CA PRO A 15 15.44 3.04 31.35
C PRO A 15 14.48 4.12 31.85
N GLY A 16 14.41 5.26 31.15
CA GLY A 16 13.54 6.38 31.49
C GLY A 16 12.03 6.07 31.39
N ASP A 17 11.66 4.98 30.71
CA ASP A 17 10.27 4.56 30.52
C ASP A 17 9.85 3.39 31.43
N LEU A 18 10.75 2.87 32.27
CA LEU A 18 10.48 1.70 33.13
C LEU A 18 9.39 1.91 34.19
N GLY A 19 9.13 3.17 34.57
CA GLY A 19 8.06 3.52 35.51
C GLY A 19 6.65 3.56 34.90
N LYS A 20 6.53 3.39 33.58
CA LYS A 20 5.24 3.37 32.85
C LYS A 20 4.79 1.92 32.62
N SER A 21 3.55 1.75 32.17
CA SER A 21 3.04 0.46 31.69
C SER A 21 3.94 -0.07 30.56
N HIS A 22 4.63 -1.18 30.82
CA HIS A 22 5.57 -1.77 29.84
C HIS A 22 4.84 -2.19 28.56
N VAL A 23 3.60 -2.66 28.70
CA VAL A 23 2.75 -3.05 27.57
C VAL A 23 2.53 -1.88 26.62
N ASP A 24 2.15 -0.70 27.14
CA ASP A 24 1.88 0.47 26.31
C ASP A 24 3.15 0.97 25.61
N ARG A 25 4.30 0.88 26.29
CA ARG A 25 5.60 1.23 25.71
C ARG A 25 6.02 0.27 24.60
N LEU A 26 5.80 -1.02 24.77
CA LEU A 26 6.06 -2.02 23.74
C LEU A 26 5.16 -1.81 22.52
N ILE A 27 3.86 -1.57 22.72
CA ILE A 27 2.93 -1.27 21.63
C ILE A 27 3.39 -0.02 20.87
N ALA A 28 3.72 1.07 21.56
CA ALA A 28 4.18 2.29 20.93
C ALA A 28 5.49 2.10 20.15
N ALA A 29 6.43 1.32 20.69
CA ALA A 29 7.69 1.00 20.02
C ALA A 29 7.46 0.17 18.74
N ILE A 30 6.59 -0.85 18.81
CA ILE A 30 6.20 -1.67 17.65
C ILE A 30 5.49 -0.81 16.60
N GLN A 31 4.53 0.03 17.01
CA GLN A 31 3.82 0.91 16.09
C GLN A 31 4.78 1.86 15.37
N THR A 32 5.68 2.51 16.10
CA THR A 32 6.70 3.41 15.52
C THR A 32 7.63 2.69 14.55
N ARG A 33 7.95 1.42 14.86
CA ARG A 33 8.86 0.62 14.03
C ARG A 33 8.21 0.08 12.77
N TYR A 34 6.92 -0.28 12.80
CA TYR A 34 6.29 -1.05 11.73
C TYR A 34 5.16 -0.33 10.99
N VAL A 35 4.34 0.48 11.66
CA VAL A 35 3.18 1.14 11.02
C VAL A 35 3.66 2.08 9.92
N ASP A 36 2.90 2.14 8.83
CA ASP A 36 3.19 2.92 7.62
C ASP A 36 4.48 2.49 6.90
N ARG A 37 4.93 1.25 7.15
CA ARG A 37 6.06 0.66 6.44
C ARG A 37 5.62 -0.56 5.64
N ILE A 38 6.25 -0.70 4.47
CA ILE A 38 6.09 -1.86 3.62
C ILE A 38 7.13 -2.91 4.03
N ILE A 39 6.64 -4.08 4.42
CA ILE A 39 7.47 -5.27 4.63
C ILE A 39 7.46 -6.07 3.32
N PRO A 40 8.62 -6.40 2.72
CA PRO A 40 8.70 -7.21 1.50
C PRO A 40 7.92 -8.51 1.64
N ASP A 41 7.20 -8.90 0.59
CA ASP A 41 6.35 -10.09 0.52
C ASP A 41 5.22 -10.15 1.57
N VAL A 42 5.01 -9.08 2.33
CA VAL A 42 3.98 -8.97 3.36
C VAL A 42 3.00 -7.84 3.03
N GLY A 43 3.46 -6.63 2.75
CA GLY A 43 2.59 -5.49 2.43
C GLY A 43 2.77 -4.30 3.36
N LEU A 44 1.87 -3.32 3.24
CA LEU A 44 1.85 -2.11 4.06
C LEU A 44 1.27 -2.41 5.44
N VAL A 45 2.00 -2.16 6.51
CA VAL A 45 1.48 -2.33 7.87
C VAL A 45 0.59 -1.15 8.25
N ILE A 46 -0.63 -1.46 8.69
CA ILE A 46 -1.65 -0.48 9.06
C ILE A 46 -1.68 -0.25 10.56
N ALA A 47 -1.66 -1.32 11.35
CA ALA A 47 -1.82 -1.22 12.79
C ALA A 47 -1.24 -2.43 13.52
N PHE A 48 -0.91 -2.21 14.80
CA PHE A 48 -0.73 -3.29 15.75
C PHE A 48 -2.07 -3.97 16.06
N TYR A 49 -2.07 -5.30 16.18
CA TYR A 49 -3.26 -6.07 16.52
C TYR A 49 -3.22 -6.52 17.98
N ASP A 50 -2.33 -7.47 18.31
CA ASP A 50 -2.15 -7.97 19.67
C ASP A 50 -0.80 -8.66 19.89
N PHE A 51 -0.50 -8.97 21.15
CA PHE A 51 0.61 -9.86 21.52
C PHE A 51 0.13 -11.31 21.55
N LEU A 52 0.91 -12.20 20.95
CA LEU A 52 0.78 -13.65 21.12
C LEU A 52 1.63 -14.15 22.28
N ARG A 53 2.81 -13.56 22.45
CA ARG A 53 3.74 -13.89 23.54
C ARG A 53 4.60 -12.68 23.87
N MET A 54 4.74 -12.40 25.16
CA MET A 54 5.78 -11.53 25.70
C MET A 54 6.77 -12.43 26.44
N GLY A 55 7.97 -12.55 25.89
CA GLY A 55 9.03 -13.39 26.43
C GLY A 55 9.85 -12.68 27.50
N ASP A 56 11.00 -13.27 27.79
CA ASP A 56 11.93 -12.74 28.78
C ASP A 56 12.44 -11.35 28.39
N ALA A 57 12.86 -10.62 29.41
CA ALA A 57 13.23 -9.22 29.34
C ALA A 57 14.69 -9.00 29.76
N PRO A 58 15.69 -9.56 29.05
CA PRO A 58 17.09 -9.38 29.40
C PRO A 58 17.52 -7.90 29.40
N ILE A 59 18.34 -7.54 30.37
CA ILE A 59 19.06 -6.27 30.43
C ILE A 59 20.51 -6.56 30.05
N PHE A 60 20.99 -5.93 28.98
CA PHE A 60 22.40 -6.07 28.60
C PHE A 60 23.27 -5.11 29.42
N PRO A 61 24.51 -5.52 29.79
CA PRO A 61 25.44 -4.62 30.48
C PRO A 61 25.75 -3.38 29.63
N GLY A 62 25.68 -2.18 30.23
CA GLY A 62 26.21 -0.94 29.65
C GLY A 62 25.18 0.13 29.27
N ASN A 63 23.93 -0.21 28.92
CA ASN A 63 22.89 0.77 28.59
C ASN A 63 21.71 0.80 29.58
N GLY A 64 21.52 -0.27 30.37
CA GLY A 64 20.41 -0.41 31.31
C GLY A 64 19.03 -0.59 30.66
N SER A 65 18.96 -0.71 29.34
CA SER A 65 17.72 -0.88 28.58
C SER A 65 17.23 -2.32 28.71
N VAL A 66 15.91 -2.49 28.74
CA VAL A 66 15.27 -3.81 28.85
C VAL A 66 14.82 -4.24 27.46
N HIS A 67 15.22 -5.43 27.03
CA HIS A 67 14.90 -5.95 25.70
C HIS A 67 13.89 -7.08 25.80
N PHE A 68 12.70 -6.91 25.26
CA PHE A 68 11.65 -7.92 25.30
C PHE A 68 11.62 -8.70 23.99
N ASN A 69 11.70 -10.03 24.08
CA ASN A 69 11.43 -10.88 22.93
C ASN A 69 9.92 -11.05 22.76
N CYS A 70 9.34 -10.36 21.76
CA CYS A 70 7.91 -10.28 21.57
C CYS A 70 7.49 -11.03 20.31
N ARG A 71 6.44 -11.86 20.43
CA ARG A 71 5.70 -12.38 19.31
C ARG A 71 4.35 -11.68 19.25
N PHE A 72 4.07 -11.00 18.15
CA PHE A 72 2.87 -10.17 18.02
C PHE A 72 2.29 -10.26 16.61
N ARG A 73 1.05 -9.79 16.48
CA ARG A 73 0.35 -9.69 15.20
C ARG A 73 0.18 -8.24 14.78
N LEU A 74 0.34 -8.01 13.49
CA LEU A 74 0.09 -6.74 12.82
C LEU A 74 -1.02 -6.92 11.79
N VAL A 75 -1.82 -5.88 11.56
CA VAL A 75 -2.73 -5.81 10.41
C VAL A 75 -1.94 -5.24 9.23
N ALA A 76 -1.82 -5.99 8.15
CA ALA A 76 -1.16 -5.57 6.92
C ALA A 76 -2.15 -5.51 5.75
N PHE A 77 -1.98 -4.49 4.90
CA PHE A 77 -2.63 -4.32 3.61
C PHE A 77 -1.77 -4.95 2.52
N ARG A 78 -2.28 -6.02 1.93
CA ARG A 78 -1.81 -6.55 0.65
C ARG A 78 -3.00 -7.26 0.00
N PRO A 79 -3.58 -6.67 -1.04
CA PRO A 79 -4.65 -7.32 -1.77
C PRO A 79 -4.12 -8.51 -2.56
N PHE A 80 -5.02 -9.39 -2.98
CA PHE A 80 -4.67 -10.58 -3.75
C PHE A 80 -5.10 -10.45 -5.22
N LYS A 81 -4.44 -11.21 -6.10
CA LYS A 81 -4.79 -11.25 -7.52
C LYS A 81 -6.24 -11.70 -7.71
N GLY A 82 -7.00 -10.92 -8.48
CA GLY A 82 -8.43 -11.12 -8.73
C GLY A 82 -9.34 -10.37 -7.76
N GLU A 83 -8.81 -9.77 -6.68
CA GLU A 83 -9.60 -8.95 -5.76
C GLU A 83 -10.10 -7.68 -6.47
N ILE A 84 -11.37 -7.34 -6.29
CA ILE A 84 -11.96 -6.11 -6.83
C ILE A 84 -11.98 -5.06 -5.73
N LEU A 85 -11.41 -3.89 -6.02
CA LEU A 85 -11.34 -2.76 -5.10
C LEU A 85 -11.95 -1.51 -5.74
N THR A 86 -12.51 -0.65 -4.90
CA THR A 86 -12.93 0.70 -5.31
C THR A 86 -11.93 1.71 -4.73
N GLY A 87 -11.40 2.57 -5.59
CA GLY A 87 -10.55 3.69 -5.19
C GLY A 87 -10.94 4.96 -5.92
N ARG A 88 -10.23 6.06 -5.65
CA ARG A 88 -10.44 7.34 -6.33
C ARG A 88 -9.45 7.48 -7.47
N LEU A 89 -9.93 7.83 -8.66
CA LEU A 89 -9.05 8.15 -9.79
C LEU A 89 -8.35 9.49 -9.51
N VAL A 90 -7.03 9.51 -9.44
CA VAL A 90 -6.27 10.72 -9.09
C VAL A 90 -5.44 11.29 -10.23
N ARG A 91 -5.05 10.45 -11.21
CA ARG A 91 -4.31 10.91 -12.39
C ARG A 91 -4.66 10.06 -13.61
N SER A 92 -4.78 10.74 -14.74
CA SER A 92 -4.87 10.17 -16.08
C SER A 92 -3.63 10.60 -16.88
N ALA A 93 -3.03 9.68 -17.62
CA ALA A 93 -1.85 9.91 -18.43
C ALA A 93 -1.78 8.93 -19.60
N PRO A 94 -1.01 9.18 -20.68
CA PRO A 94 -0.93 8.26 -21.82
C PRO A 94 -0.49 6.83 -21.45
N GLU A 95 0.28 6.67 -20.37
CA GLU A 95 0.72 5.36 -19.90
C GLU A 95 -0.38 4.58 -19.14
N GLY A 96 -1.43 5.27 -18.69
CA GLY A 96 -2.55 4.69 -17.95
C GLY A 96 -3.07 5.58 -16.82
N LEU A 97 -3.75 4.95 -15.87
CA LEU A 97 -4.42 5.62 -14.75
C LEU A 97 -3.67 5.39 -13.43
N THR A 98 -3.81 6.34 -12.51
CA THR A 98 -3.37 6.22 -11.11
C THR A 98 -4.56 6.33 -10.18
N VAL A 99 -4.67 5.39 -9.26
CA VAL A 99 -5.78 5.29 -8.30
C VAL A 99 -5.24 5.43 -6.88
N SER A 100 -6.00 6.07 -6.00
CA SER A 100 -5.71 6.16 -4.57
C SER A 100 -6.82 5.50 -3.75
N LEU A 101 -6.44 4.75 -2.71
CA LEU A 101 -7.35 4.25 -1.68
C LEU A 101 -7.39 5.20 -0.45
N GLY A 102 -6.79 6.38 -0.55
CA GLY A 102 -6.62 7.32 0.56
C GLY A 102 -5.39 7.04 1.41
N PHE A 103 -5.24 5.81 1.91
CA PHE A 103 -4.06 5.40 2.70
C PHE A 103 -2.95 4.75 1.84
N PHE A 104 -3.21 4.49 0.55
CA PHE A 104 -2.26 3.89 -0.39
C PHE A 104 -2.49 4.45 -1.79
N GLU A 105 -1.42 4.93 -2.45
CA GLU A 105 -1.50 5.69 -3.72
C GLU A 105 -0.71 5.06 -4.88
N ASP A 106 0.09 4.03 -4.62
CA ASP A 106 0.91 3.35 -5.64
C ASP A 106 0.11 2.27 -6.38
N ILE A 107 -1.08 2.65 -6.86
CA ILE A 107 -1.96 1.82 -7.70
C ILE A 107 -1.92 2.35 -9.12
N ARG A 108 -1.64 1.47 -10.08
CA ARG A 108 -1.51 1.81 -11.50
C ARG A 108 -2.38 0.89 -12.33
N ILE A 109 -3.10 1.45 -13.28
CA ILE A 109 -3.86 0.72 -14.31
C ILE A 109 -3.23 1.07 -15.65
N PRO A 110 -2.32 0.23 -16.19
CA PRO A 110 -1.70 0.45 -17.49
C PRO A 110 -2.73 0.61 -18.61
N CYS A 111 -2.40 1.40 -19.63
CA CYS A 111 -3.28 1.62 -20.78
C CYS A 111 -3.68 0.31 -21.50
N THR A 112 -2.79 -0.70 -21.50
CA THR A 112 -3.04 -2.04 -22.05
C THR A 112 -4.06 -2.86 -21.26
N LEU A 113 -4.42 -2.44 -20.05
CA LEU A 113 -5.40 -3.08 -19.16
C LEU A 113 -6.67 -2.23 -18.98
N LEU A 114 -6.81 -1.19 -19.80
CA LEU A 114 -8.07 -0.46 -19.96
C LEU A 114 -9.03 -1.27 -20.83
N ARG A 115 -10.28 -0.82 -20.83
CA ARG A 115 -11.32 -1.45 -21.62
C ARG A 115 -11.19 -1.07 -23.09
N GLU A 116 -11.32 -2.02 -24.00
CA GLU A 116 -11.31 -1.71 -25.43
C GLU A 116 -12.72 -1.37 -25.93
N PRO A 117 -12.87 -0.42 -26.88
CA PRO A 117 -11.87 0.52 -27.38
C PRO A 117 -11.78 1.78 -26.49
N SER A 118 -10.66 1.99 -25.80
CA SER A 118 -10.37 3.25 -25.07
C SER A 118 -9.32 4.07 -25.81
N GLU A 119 -9.46 5.38 -25.73
CA GLU A 119 -8.55 6.35 -26.33
C GLU A 119 -8.17 7.43 -25.32
N TYR A 120 -6.99 8.01 -25.52
CA TYR A 120 -6.49 9.10 -24.70
C TYR A 120 -6.68 10.43 -25.43
N ASP A 121 -7.39 11.36 -24.80
CA ASP A 121 -7.51 12.72 -25.28
C ASP A 121 -6.29 13.53 -24.78
N ASP A 122 -5.42 13.96 -25.70
CA ASP A 122 -4.24 14.75 -25.35
C ASP A 122 -4.57 16.22 -25.06
N VAL A 123 -5.75 16.72 -25.42
CA VAL A 123 -6.20 18.08 -25.09
C VAL A 123 -6.70 18.10 -23.65
N ASP A 124 -7.65 17.23 -23.34
CA ASP A 124 -8.28 17.17 -22.02
C ASP A 124 -7.51 16.32 -21.01
N LYS A 125 -6.42 15.66 -21.45
CA LYS A 125 -5.54 14.78 -20.66
C LYS A 125 -6.30 13.67 -19.93
N VAL A 126 -7.33 13.12 -20.58
CA VAL A 126 -8.27 12.17 -20.01
C VAL A 126 -8.40 10.94 -20.91
N TRP A 127 -8.49 9.76 -20.29
CA TRP A 127 -8.88 8.56 -21.01
C TRP A 127 -10.41 8.49 -21.13
N PHE A 128 -10.91 8.00 -22.25
CA PHE A 128 -12.33 7.71 -22.41
C PHE A 128 -12.52 6.37 -23.10
N TRP A 129 -13.59 5.69 -22.74
CA TRP A 129 -14.02 4.44 -23.35
C TRP A 129 -15.12 4.72 -24.38
N ARG A 130 -14.92 4.25 -25.62
CA ARG A 130 -15.93 4.34 -26.69
C ARG A 130 -16.89 3.16 -26.59
N TYR A 131 -18.12 3.44 -26.18
CA TYR A 131 -19.20 2.46 -26.09
C TYR A 131 -20.26 2.76 -27.15
N GLY A 132 -20.13 2.13 -28.33
CA GLY A 132 -20.94 2.45 -29.49
C GLY A 132 -20.68 3.89 -29.95
N GLU A 133 -21.73 4.70 -29.99
CA GLU A 133 -21.65 6.13 -30.33
C GLU A 133 -21.36 7.04 -29.13
N HIS A 134 -21.26 6.46 -27.93
CA HIS A 134 -21.05 7.21 -26.69
C HIS A 134 -19.59 7.16 -26.23
N SER A 135 -19.08 8.31 -25.77
CA SER A 135 -17.78 8.42 -25.11
C SER A 135 -17.96 8.54 -23.61
N LEU A 136 -17.46 7.56 -22.86
CA LEU A 136 -17.50 7.53 -21.40
C LEU A 136 -16.14 7.95 -20.85
N TYR A 137 -16.06 9.16 -20.31
CA TYR A 137 -14.82 9.74 -19.80
C TYR A 137 -14.45 9.19 -18.43
N LEU A 138 -13.16 8.94 -18.20
CA LEU A 138 -12.58 8.57 -16.92
C LEU A 138 -12.24 9.85 -16.13
N ASP A 139 -13.28 10.51 -15.65
CA ASP A 139 -13.17 11.76 -14.90
C ASP A 139 -12.36 11.58 -13.61
N LEU A 140 -11.40 12.49 -13.42
CA LEU A 140 -10.62 12.54 -12.19
C LEU A 140 -11.54 12.73 -10.98
N LEU A 141 -11.05 12.29 -9.82
CA LEU A 141 -11.67 12.39 -8.52
C LEU A 141 -12.96 11.58 -8.33
N GLN A 142 -13.41 10.84 -9.34
CA GLN A 142 -14.50 9.87 -9.22
C GLN A 142 -14.03 8.52 -8.69
N ASN A 143 -14.98 7.76 -8.15
CA ASN A 143 -14.74 6.39 -7.71
C ASN A 143 -14.62 5.47 -8.93
N ILE A 144 -13.54 4.69 -8.96
CA ILE A 144 -13.23 3.70 -9.97
C ILE A 144 -13.10 2.33 -9.32
N ARG A 145 -13.84 1.35 -9.85
CA ARG A 145 -13.72 -0.06 -9.50
C ARG A 145 -12.72 -0.73 -10.41
N PHE A 146 -11.70 -1.35 -9.85
CA PHE A 146 -10.66 -2.04 -10.60
C PHE A 146 -10.41 -3.42 -9.99
N LYS A 147 -9.94 -4.34 -10.82
CA LYS A 147 -9.52 -5.68 -10.42
C LYS A 147 -8.01 -5.70 -10.24
N VAL A 148 -7.52 -6.24 -9.14
CA VAL A 148 -6.08 -6.39 -8.88
C VAL A 148 -5.53 -7.51 -9.76
N GLU A 149 -4.55 -7.19 -10.61
CA GLU A 149 -3.87 -8.18 -11.45
C GLU A 149 -2.58 -8.68 -10.79
N GLU A 150 -1.84 -7.78 -10.13
CA GLU A 150 -0.57 -8.09 -9.51
C GLU A 150 -0.25 -7.12 -8.35
N VAL A 151 0.50 -7.61 -7.36
CA VAL A 151 1.15 -6.78 -6.34
C VAL A 151 2.65 -7.00 -6.48
N GLN A 152 3.37 -5.93 -6.82
CA GLN A 152 4.81 -5.94 -7.08
C GLN A 152 5.56 -5.32 -5.89
N PHE A 153 6.60 -6.00 -5.40
CA PHE A 153 7.51 -5.47 -4.39
C PHE A 153 8.85 -5.11 -5.02
N HIS A 154 9.31 -3.88 -4.79
CA HIS A 154 10.56 -3.38 -5.36
C HIS A 154 11.62 -3.28 -4.26
N LYS A 155 12.79 -3.87 -4.53
CA LYS A 155 13.94 -3.74 -3.64
C LYS A 155 14.36 -2.26 -3.58
N GLN A 156 14.46 -1.74 -2.36
CA GLN A 156 15.04 -0.43 -2.12
C GLN A 156 16.55 -0.61 -2.00
N ASP A 157 17.31 -0.22 -3.01
CA ASP A 157 18.77 -0.27 -2.94
C ASP A 157 19.26 0.71 -1.88
N GLY A 158 19.68 0.19 -0.73
CA GLY A 158 20.23 0.93 0.41
C GLY A 158 21.64 1.47 0.19
N GLY A 159 21.96 1.93 -1.03
CA GLY A 159 23.32 2.32 -1.42
C GLY A 159 23.80 3.56 -0.67
N GLN A 160 24.78 3.37 0.22
CA GLN A 160 25.64 4.40 0.82
C GLN A 160 26.62 5.03 -0.22
N HIS A 161 26.15 5.32 -1.43
CA HIS A 161 26.95 6.00 -2.44
C HIS A 161 26.48 7.44 -2.62
N PRO A 162 27.40 8.43 -2.60
CA PRO A 162 27.05 9.83 -2.70
C PRO A 162 26.31 10.09 -4.01
N VAL A 163 25.27 10.91 -3.89
CA VAL A 163 24.30 11.32 -4.91
C VAL A 163 24.96 11.62 -6.25
N ALA A 164 25.06 10.62 -7.12
CA ALA A 164 25.16 10.84 -8.54
C ALA A 164 23.75 11.12 -9.05
N LEU A 165 23.60 12.20 -9.82
CA LEU A 165 22.38 12.70 -10.47
C LEU A 165 21.81 11.70 -11.49
N SER A 166 21.51 10.47 -11.08
CA SER A 166 20.65 9.60 -11.86
C SER A 166 19.21 10.02 -11.57
N THR A 167 18.55 10.59 -12.57
CA THR A 167 17.10 10.79 -12.64
C THR A 167 16.34 9.46 -12.73
N SER A 168 16.92 8.37 -12.22
CA SER A 168 16.23 7.09 -12.09
C SER A 168 15.17 7.27 -10.99
N ARG A 169 13.92 7.43 -11.41
CA ARG A 169 12.78 7.52 -10.50
C ARG A 169 12.73 6.21 -9.71
N ARG A 170 13.15 6.25 -8.44
CA ARG A 170 13.10 5.08 -7.55
C ARG A 170 11.65 4.58 -7.53
N LEU A 171 11.47 3.30 -7.85
CA LEU A 171 10.15 2.68 -7.78
C LEU A 171 9.70 2.61 -6.32
N PRO A 172 8.40 2.81 -6.04
CA PRO A 172 7.87 2.68 -4.69
C PRO A 172 8.06 1.24 -4.19
N PRO A 173 8.17 1.00 -2.87
CA PRO A 173 8.49 -0.33 -2.35
C PRO A 173 7.42 -1.37 -2.67
N MET A 174 6.18 -0.95 -2.88
CA MET A 174 5.04 -1.77 -3.29
C MET A 174 4.24 -1.01 -4.34
N THR A 175 3.90 -1.68 -5.44
CA THR A 175 2.97 -1.17 -6.46
C THR A 175 1.86 -2.19 -6.67
N ILE A 176 0.62 -1.73 -6.81
CA ILE A 176 -0.51 -2.56 -7.21
C ILE A 176 -0.82 -2.29 -8.69
N ILE A 177 -0.82 -3.34 -9.51
CA ILE A 177 -1.26 -3.27 -10.89
C ILE A 177 -2.72 -3.70 -10.95
N GLY A 178 -3.58 -2.83 -11.48
CA GLY A 178 -5.01 -3.08 -11.67
C GLY A 178 -5.42 -3.12 -13.14
N SER A 179 -6.63 -3.62 -13.38
CA SER A 179 -7.30 -3.61 -14.69
C SER A 179 -8.75 -3.13 -14.56
N ILE A 180 -9.30 -2.60 -15.67
CA ILE A 180 -10.72 -2.23 -15.80
C ILE A 180 -11.36 -2.80 -17.08
N ASN A 181 -10.75 -3.85 -17.63
CA ASN A 181 -11.12 -4.46 -18.92
C ASN A 181 -12.26 -5.49 -18.85
N SER A 182 -12.98 -5.57 -17.73
CA SER A 182 -14.06 -6.54 -17.50
C SER A 182 -15.37 -5.84 -17.17
N ASP A 183 -16.51 -6.52 -17.34
CA ASP A 183 -17.82 -6.01 -16.97
C ASP A 183 -17.92 -5.61 -15.49
N GLY A 184 -18.61 -4.51 -15.21
CA GLY A 184 -18.77 -3.98 -13.85
C GLY A 184 -17.54 -3.26 -13.27
N LEU A 185 -16.44 -3.12 -14.04
CA LEU A 185 -15.25 -2.33 -13.69
C LEU A 185 -15.25 -0.96 -14.41
N GLY A 186 -14.39 -0.04 -13.98
CA GLY A 186 -14.38 1.34 -14.45
C GLY A 186 -15.07 2.28 -13.45
N LEU A 187 -15.53 3.45 -13.88
CA LEU A 187 -16.19 4.38 -12.97
C LEU A 187 -17.49 3.77 -12.44
N GLU A 188 -17.78 3.98 -11.15
CA GLU A 188 -19.02 3.46 -10.55
C GLU A 188 -20.26 4.07 -11.20
N SER A 189 -20.15 5.31 -11.70
CA SER A 189 -21.21 6.03 -12.41
C SER A 189 -21.66 5.36 -13.70
N TRP A 190 -20.84 4.51 -14.33
CA TRP A 190 -21.20 3.81 -15.57
C TRP A 190 -22.20 2.66 -15.35
N TRP A 191 -22.33 2.18 -14.12
CA TRP A 191 -23.05 0.96 -13.79
C TRP A 191 -24.29 1.19 -12.92
N GLN A 192 -24.55 2.45 -12.57
CA GLN A 192 -25.76 2.78 -11.82
C GLN A 192 -26.96 2.65 -12.75
N THR A 193 -27.93 1.84 -12.33
CA THR A 193 -29.26 1.81 -12.92
C THR A 193 -30.06 2.89 -12.20
N GLU A 194 -30.60 3.85 -12.95
CA GLU A 194 -31.60 4.80 -12.41
C GLU A 194 -32.85 4.08 -11.89
#